data_AF-A0A1R1AF11-F1
#
_entry.id   AF-A0A1R1AF11-F1
#
_cell.length_a   1.000
_cell.length_b   1.000
_cell.length_c   1.000
_cell.angle_alpha   90.00
_cell.angle_beta   90.00
_cell.angle_gamma   90.00
#
_symmetry.space_group_name_H-M   'P 1'
#
loop_
_entity.id
_entity.type
_entity.pdbx_description
1 polymer ?
#
loop_
_entity_poly.entity_id
_entity_poly.type
_entity_poly.pdbx_seq_one_letter_code
_entity_poly.pdbx_strand_id
1 'polypeptide(L)'
;MRSIQDFIPLHLCFDGVGQEVEILDVVQLGDDLYRIEENPVFTENVAFGDVIRVRAFKDVSMYIETIEKSTFTRHNWLLSKEVIYSLELKLLKNKIRECQGKSQQVFGGIFIVNLPAHSEIDINHEVQKVIKAVGK
;
A
#
# COMPACT_ATOMS: atom_id res chain seq x y z
N MET A 1 14.53 19.36 2.88
CA MET A 1 13.74 18.90 4.03
C MET A 1 12.43 18.35 3.48
N ARG A 2 12.17 17.04 3.56
CA ARG A 2 10.86 16.47 3.19
C ARG A 2 9.89 16.85 4.32
N SER A 3 8.73 17.41 3.99
CA SER A 3 7.67 17.55 4.99
C SER A 3 7.38 16.16 5.55
N ILE A 4 7.34 16.04 6.87
CA ILE A 4 6.69 14.89 7.50
C ILE A 4 5.26 14.98 6.99
N GLN A 5 4.87 14.04 6.13
CA GLN A 5 3.50 13.93 5.67
C GLN A 5 2.78 13.25 6.82
N ASP A 6 2.00 14.03 7.57
CA ASP A 6 1.24 13.52 8.72
C ASP A 6 0.11 12.66 8.17
N PHE A 7 0.35 11.35 8.13
CA PHE A 7 -0.71 10.38 7.90
C PHE A 7 -1.63 10.36 9.12
N ILE A 8 -2.93 10.30 8.87
CA ILE A 8 -3.92 10.12 9.92
C ILE A 8 -4.52 8.72 9.81
N PRO A 9 -4.74 8.02 10.94
CA PRO A 9 -5.45 6.76 10.92
C PRO A 9 -6.94 7.02 10.67
N LEU A 10 -7.52 6.39 9.66
CA LEU A 10 -8.95 6.46 9.34
C LEU A 10 -9.62 5.12 9.60
N HIS A 11 -10.59 5.09 10.51
CA HIS A 11 -11.44 3.93 10.75
C HIS A 11 -12.47 3.82 9.63
N LEU A 12 -12.19 2.98 8.63
CA LEU A 12 -12.97 2.87 7.40
C LEU A 12 -13.87 1.64 7.43
N CYS A 13 -15.16 1.86 7.17
CA CYS A 13 -16.20 0.84 7.15
C CYS A 13 -16.70 0.64 5.72
N PHE A 14 -16.73 -0.60 5.25
CA PHE A 14 -17.16 -0.92 3.88
C PHE A 14 -18.55 -1.58 3.79
N ASP A 15 -19.04 -2.18 4.86
CA ASP A 15 -20.32 -2.91 4.88
C ASP A 15 -21.57 -2.01 5.02
N GLY A 16 -21.39 -0.71 5.25
CA GLY A 16 -22.46 0.26 5.45
C GLY A 16 -23.22 0.16 6.79
N VAL A 17 -22.87 -0.78 7.67
CA VAL A 17 -23.51 -1.00 8.98
C VAL A 17 -22.53 -0.91 10.16
N GLY A 18 -21.23 -0.81 9.91
CA GLY A 18 -20.21 -0.56 10.92
C GLY A 18 -19.65 -1.80 11.61
N GLN A 19 -19.83 -3.00 11.05
CA GLN A 19 -19.34 -4.24 11.67
C GLN A 19 -17.91 -4.57 11.23
N GLU A 20 -17.59 -4.31 9.97
CA GLU A 20 -16.25 -4.49 9.40
C GLU A 20 -15.55 -3.13 9.25
N VAL A 21 -14.61 -2.87 10.16
CA VAL A 21 -13.81 -1.64 10.18
C VAL A 21 -12.34 -2.00 10.02
N GLU A 22 -11.71 -1.41 9.01
CA GLU A 22 -10.27 -1.44 8.81
C GLU A 22 -9.69 -0.06 9.11
N ILE A 23 -8.59 -0.01 9.86
CA ILE A 23 -7.89 1.25 10.13
C ILE A 23 -6.79 1.38 9.08
N LEU A 24 -6.84 2.45 8.28
CA LEU A 24 -5.87 2.71 7.21
C LEU A 24 -5.20 4.06 7.44
N ASP A 25 -3.89 4.13 7.20
CA ASP A 25 -3.22 5.42 7.07
C ASP A 25 -3.69 6.15 5.79
N VAL A 26 -4.10 7.41 5.96
CA VAL A 26 -4.58 8.26 4.87
C VAL A 26 -4.03 9.67 4.94
N VAL A 27 -4.13 10.40 3.83
CA VAL A 27 -3.98 11.86 3.79
C VAL A 27 -5.35 12.48 3.53
N GLN A 28 -5.77 13.42 4.38
CA GLN A 28 -6.98 14.20 4.15
C GLN A 28 -6.76 15.23 3.03
N LEU A 29 -7.63 15.22 2.02
CA LEU A 29 -7.60 16.14 0.88
C LEU A 29 -8.74 17.17 0.91
N GLY A 30 -9.80 16.88 1.67
CA GLY A 30 -10.95 17.74 1.89
C GLY A 30 -11.79 17.23 3.07
N ASP A 31 -12.97 17.81 3.28
CA ASP A 31 -13.82 17.47 4.44
C ASP A 31 -14.21 15.98 4.45
N ASP A 32 -14.57 15.44 3.29
CA ASP A 32 -15.04 14.06 3.06
C ASP A 32 -14.11 13.26 2.13
N LEU A 33 -12.97 13.82 1.73
CA LEU A 33 -12.05 13.25 0.75
C LEU A 33 -10.71 12.86 1.37
N TYR A 34 -10.32 11.61 1.14
CA TYR A 34 -9.09 11.03 1.70
C TYR A 34 -8.35 10.25 0.63
N ARG A 35 -7.03 10.33 0.61
CA ARG A 35 -6.17 9.45 -0.19
C ARG A 35 -5.62 8.33 0.68
N ILE A 36 -5.75 7.10 0.21
CA ILE A 36 -5.24 5.90 0.87
C ILE A 36 -3.71 5.85 0.77
N GLU A 37 -3.01 5.74 1.90
CA GLU A 37 -1.55 5.68 1.99
C GLU A 37 -1.03 4.35 2.58
N GLU A 38 -1.94 3.40 2.81
CA GLU A 38 -1.63 2.04 3.23
C GLU A 38 -2.27 1.01 2.29
N ASN A 39 -1.70 -0.20 2.21
CA ASN A 39 -2.32 -1.29 1.47
C ASN A 39 -3.43 -1.95 2.31
N PRO A 40 -4.69 -1.95 1.86
CA PRO A 40 -5.75 -2.67 2.55
C PRO A 40 -5.45 -4.18 2.58
N VAL A 41 -5.78 -4.77 3.72
CA VAL A 41 -5.61 -6.18 4.05
C VAL A 41 -6.92 -6.94 3.89
N PHE A 42 -8.06 -6.35 4.26
CA PHE A 42 -9.34 -7.08 4.33
C PHE A 42 -10.30 -6.76 3.18
N THR A 43 -10.11 -5.64 2.48
CA THR A 43 -10.98 -5.23 1.38
C THR A 43 -10.28 -5.16 0.02
N GLU A 44 -11.05 -5.36 -1.04
CA GLU A 44 -10.65 -5.08 -2.43
C GLU A 44 -11.30 -3.81 -2.99
N ASN A 45 -12.15 -3.13 -2.21
CA ASN A 45 -12.91 -1.96 -2.67
C ASN A 45 -12.00 -0.75 -2.97
N VAL A 46 -10.89 -0.64 -2.26
CA VAL A 46 -9.94 0.46 -2.35
C VAL A 46 -8.51 -0.09 -2.44
N ALA A 47 -7.62 0.70 -3.02
CA ALA A 47 -6.21 0.36 -3.15
C ALA A 47 -5.32 1.52 -2.67
N PHE A 48 -4.03 1.23 -2.45
CA PHE A 48 -3.03 2.26 -2.16
C PHE A 48 -3.04 3.34 -3.26
N GLY A 49 -3.15 4.60 -2.86
CA GLY A 49 -3.19 5.76 -3.74
C GLY A 49 -4.59 6.14 -4.25
N ASP A 50 -5.64 5.34 -3.98
CA ASP A 50 -7.01 5.71 -4.32
C ASP A 50 -7.42 6.97 -3.53
N VAL A 51 -8.19 7.85 -4.17
CA VAL A 51 -8.90 8.94 -3.50
C VAL A 51 -10.34 8.53 -3.32
N ILE A 52 -10.79 8.50 -2.07
CA ILE A 52 -12.11 8.03 -1.69
C ILE A 52 -12.93 9.15 -1.06
N ARG A 53 -14.24 9.04 -1.23
CA ARG A 53 -15.23 9.82 -0.48
C ARG A 53 -15.78 8.98 0.66
N VAL A 54 -15.88 9.57 1.83
CA VAL A 54 -16.46 8.93 3.02
C VAL A 54 -17.55 9.78 3.64
N ARG A 55 -18.41 9.16 4.45
CA ARG A 55 -19.35 9.87 5.33
C ARG A 55 -19.06 9.51 6.77
N ALA A 56 -18.88 10.51 7.61
CA ALA A 56 -18.77 10.30 9.05
C ALA A 56 -20.06 9.65 9.60
N PHE A 57 -19.90 8.59 10.38
CA PHE A 57 -20.99 7.91 11.06
C PHE A 57 -20.52 7.43 12.43
N LYS A 58 -20.93 8.13 13.50
CA LYS A 58 -20.40 7.92 14.86
C LYS A 58 -18.86 8.01 14.85
N ASP A 59 -18.18 6.98 15.33
CA ASP A 59 -16.72 6.91 15.44
C ASP A 59 -16.05 6.29 14.21
N VAL A 60 -16.80 6.02 13.14
CA VAL A 60 -16.29 5.42 11.90
C VAL A 60 -16.59 6.29 10.68
N SER A 61 -15.81 6.10 9.63
CA SER A 61 -16.05 6.68 8.31
C SER A 61 -16.62 5.60 7.38
N MET A 62 -17.83 5.81 6.87
CA MET A 62 -18.44 4.92 5.89
C MET A 62 -17.90 5.23 4.50
N TYR A 63 -17.32 4.23 3.84
CA TYR A 63 -16.95 4.34 2.43
C TYR A 63 -18.19 4.61 1.57
N ILE A 64 -18.15 5.65 0.73
CA ILE A 64 -19.20 5.93 -0.26
C ILE A 64 -18.75 5.42 -1.63
N GLU A 65 -17.62 5.93 -2.12
CA GLU A 65 -17.13 5.64 -3.47
C GLU A 65 -15.64 5.99 -3.60
N THR A 66 -15.00 5.45 -4.65
CA THR A 66 -13.67 5.86 -5.08
C THR A 66 -13.84 6.95 -6.15
N ILE A 67 -13.37 8.16 -5.84
CA ILE A 67 -13.47 9.32 -6.73
C ILE A 67 -12.34 9.29 -7.77
N GLU A 68 -11.16 8.82 -7.38
CA GLU A 68 -10.00 8.67 -8.26
C GLU A 68 -9.30 7.35 -7.97
N LYS A 69 -9.14 6.52 -9.01
CA LYS A 69 -8.38 5.27 -8.89
C LYS A 69 -6.89 5.56 -9.02
N SER A 70 -6.13 4.88 -8.16
CA SER A 70 -4.69 4.92 -8.14
C SER A 70 -4.09 4.54 -9.49
N THR A 71 -3.03 5.27 -9.88
CA THR A 71 -2.20 4.90 -11.04
C THR A 71 -1.12 3.89 -10.66
N PHE A 72 -1.15 3.32 -9.45
CA PHE A 72 -0.21 2.30 -9.03
C PHE A 72 -0.72 0.89 -9.34
N THR A 73 0.19 0.02 -9.76
CA THR A 73 -0.03 -1.43 -9.84
C THR A 73 0.57 -2.11 -8.60
N ARG A 74 -0.24 -2.91 -7.92
CA ARG A 74 0.15 -3.68 -6.73
C ARG A 74 0.69 -5.05 -7.14
N HIS A 75 1.80 -5.43 -6.52
CA HIS A 75 2.38 -6.76 -6.60
C HIS A 75 2.68 -7.26 -5.19
N ASN A 76 2.53 -8.56 -4.95
CA ASN A 76 2.80 -9.17 -3.66
C ASN A 76 3.50 -10.53 -3.78
N TRP A 77 4.37 -10.81 -2.82
CA TRP A 77 5.07 -12.09 -2.71
C TRP A 77 5.11 -12.53 -1.25
N LEU A 78 4.94 -13.82 -1.02
CA LEU A 78 5.35 -14.45 0.24
C LEU A 78 6.82 -14.84 0.11
N LEU A 79 7.68 -14.20 0.90
CA LEU A 79 9.12 -14.38 0.86
C LEU A 79 9.61 -15.08 2.13
N SER A 80 10.67 -15.87 1.99
CA SER A 80 11.30 -16.50 3.15
C SER A 80 11.94 -15.46 4.06
N LYS A 81 12.21 -15.85 5.31
CA LYS A 81 12.83 -14.98 6.30
C LYS A 81 14.20 -14.48 5.82
N GLU A 82 14.98 -15.37 5.22
CA GLU A 82 16.32 -15.09 4.69
C GLU A 82 16.24 -14.01 3.60
N VAL A 83 15.29 -14.13 2.68
CA VAL A 83 15.08 -13.15 1.61
C VAL A 83 14.64 -11.80 2.18
N ILE A 84 13.68 -11.79 3.11
CA ILE A 84 13.14 -10.58 3.74
C ILE A 84 14.24 -9.73 4.41
N TYR A 85 15.17 -10.37 5.10
CA TYR A 85 16.25 -9.70 5.82
C TYR A 85 17.56 -9.58 5.02
N SER A 86 17.54 -9.97 3.74
CA SER A 86 18.72 -9.93 2.87
C SER A 86 19.14 -8.51 2.48
N LEU A 87 20.43 -8.35 2.15
CA LEU A 87 20.95 -7.11 1.58
C LEU A 87 20.36 -6.88 0.17
N GLU A 88 20.17 -7.95 -0.59
CA GLU A 88 19.62 -7.95 -1.95
C GLU A 88 18.23 -7.35 -1.99
N LEU A 89 17.34 -7.74 -1.07
CA LEU A 89 16.01 -7.14 -0.98
C LEU A 89 16.09 -5.67 -0.55
N LYS A 90 17.02 -5.31 0.34
CA LYS A 90 17.24 -3.90 0.72
C LYS A 90 17.67 -3.05 -0.47
N LEU A 91 18.54 -3.58 -1.34
CA LEU A 91 18.94 -2.91 -2.58
C LEU A 91 17.77 -2.77 -3.56
N LEU A 92 16.95 -3.81 -3.71
CA LEU A 92 15.74 -3.73 -4.54
C LEU A 92 14.75 -2.68 -4.01
N LYS A 93 14.54 -2.57 -2.69
CA LYS A 93 13.70 -1.52 -2.08
C LYS A 93 14.19 -0.11 -2.43
N ASN A 94 15.51 0.11 -2.54
CA ASN A 94 16.05 1.39 -2.99
C ASN A 94 15.71 1.67 -4.46
N LYS A 95 15.88 0.67 -5.34
CA LYS A 95 15.52 0.78 -6.77
C LYS A 95 14.02 1.06 -6.98
N ILE A 96 13.16 0.38 -6.22
CA ILE A 96 11.71 0.64 -6.20
C ILE A 96 11.44 2.11 -5.84
N ARG A 97 12.13 2.63 -4.82
CA ARG A 97 11.97 4.03 -4.41
C ARG A 97 12.46 5.01 -5.49
N GLU A 98 13.53 4.68 -6.22
CA GLU A 98 14.07 5.50 -7.31
C GLU A 98 13.09 5.65 -8.47
N CYS A 99 12.29 4.61 -8.77
CA CYS A 99 11.18 4.70 -9.72
C CYS A 99 9.86 5.18 -9.10
N GLN A 100 9.92 5.88 -7.95
CA GLN A 100 8.77 6.40 -7.20
C GLN A 100 7.77 5.34 -6.71
N GLY A 101 8.16 4.06 -6.74
CA GLY A 101 7.41 2.98 -6.14
C GLY A 101 7.44 3.02 -4.62
N LYS A 102 6.49 2.29 -4.03
CA LYS A 102 6.36 2.09 -2.60
C LYS A 102 6.50 0.60 -2.30
N SER A 103 7.20 0.28 -1.24
CA SER A 103 7.36 -1.10 -0.79
C SER A 103 7.00 -1.21 0.68
N GLN A 104 6.18 -2.18 1.03
CA GLN A 104 5.75 -2.47 2.40
C GLN A 104 6.06 -3.93 2.72
N GLN A 105 6.31 -4.21 3.99
CA GLN A 105 6.38 -5.56 4.52
C GLN A 105 5.31 -5.72 5.58
N VAL A 106 4.46 -6.74 5.44
CA VAL A 106 3.39 -7.06 6.39
C VAL A 106 3.50 -8.52 6.83
N PHE A 107 3.04 -8.81 8.05
CA PHE A 107 3.04 -10.16 8.65
C PHE A 107 4.40 -10.89 8.57
N GLY A 108 5.51 -10.15 8.62
CA GLY A 108 6.87 -10.70 8.64
C GLY A 108 7.37 -11.32 7.33
N GLY A 109 6.50 -11.81 6.45
CA GLY A 109 6.88 -12.51 5.22
C GLY A 109 6.24 -11.99 3.93
N ILE A 110 5.21 -11.16 4.00
CA ILE A 110 4.55 -10.64 2.79
C ILE A 110 5.24 -9.34 2.39
N PHE A 111 5.80 -9.35 1.19
CA PHE A 111 6.38 -8.17 0.56
C PHE A 111 5.40 -7.62 -0.47
N ILE A 112 4.96 -6.38 -0.29
CA ILE A 112 4.04 -5.68 -1.18
C ILE A 112 4.78 -4.54 -1.86
N VAL A 113 4.59 -4.40 -3.16
CA VAL A 113 5.15 -3.32 -3.96
C VAL A 113 4.05 -2.67 -4.77
N ASN A 114 3.92 -1.36 -4.63
CA ASN A 114 3.08 -0.51 -5.48
C ASN A 114 4.00 0.27 -6.42
N LEU A 115 3.86 0.07 -7.73
CA LEU A 115 4.65 0.77 -8.74
C LEU A 115 3.76 1.66 -9.60
N PRO A 116 4.22 2.86 -10.01
CA PRO A 116 3.52 3.63 -11.02
C PRO A 116 3.28 2.77 -12.27
N ALA A 117 2.10 2.87 -12.89
CA ALA A 117 1.72 2.05 -14.04
C ALA A 117 2.68 2.18 -15.25
N HIS A 118 3.43 3.27 -15.32
CA HIS A 118 4.39 3.56 -16.39
C HIS A 118 5.84 3.18 -16.02
N SER A 119 6.03 2.47 -14.90
CA SER A 119 7.36 2.09 -14.44
C SER A 119 7.98 1.06 -15.38
N GLU A 120 9.20 1.31 -15.85
CA GLU A 120 9.94 0.41 -16.75
C GLU A 120 10.55 -0.81 -16.02
N ILE A 121 10.48 -0.85 -14.69
CA ILE A 121 11.01 -1.97 -13.90
C ILE A 121 10.12 -3.20 -14.06
N ASP A 122 10.70 -4.31 -14.53
CA ASP A 122 10.10 -5.63 -14.38
C ASP A 122 10.31 -6.12 -12.93
N ILE A 123 9.38 -5.76 -12.06
CA ILE A 123 9.48 -6.05 -10.63
C ILE A 123 9.44 -7.55 -10.34
N ASN A 124 8.73 -8.33 -11.15
CA ASN A 124 8.66 -9.78 -10.99
C ASN A 124 10.05 -10.38 -11.22
N HIS A 125 10.70 -9.99 -12.31
CA HIS A 125 12.07 -10.45 -12.60
C HIS A 125 13.07 -10.02 -11.52
N GLU A 126 12.97 -8.77 -11.04
CA GLU A 126 13.88 -8.27 -10.01
C GLU A 126 13.72 -9.02 -8.68
N VAL A 127 12.49 -9.32 -8.24
CA VAL A 127 12.25 -10.14 -7.04
C VAL A 127 12.79 -11.56 -7.23
N GLN A 128 12.62 -12.16 -8.42
CA GLN A 128 13.17 -13.48 -8.71
C GLN A 128 14.70 -13.52 -8.67
N LYS A 129 15.39 -12.45 -9.09
CA LYS A 129 16.85 -12.33 -8.92
C LYS A 129 17.25 -12.34 -7.45
N VAL A 130 16.53 -11.60 -6.61
CA VAL A 130 16.78 -11.55 -5.16
C VAL A 130 16.61 -12.93 -4.54
N ILE A 131 15.49 -13.62 -4.84
CA ILE A 131 15.24 -14.98 -4.32
C ILE A 131 16.37 -15.94 -4.71
N LYS A 132 16.81 -15.92 -5.98
CA LYS A 132 17.90 -16.77 -6.47
C LYS A 132 19.27 -16.43 -5.89
N ALA A 133 19.51 -15.17 -5.54
CA ALA A 133 20.77 -14.73 -4.96
C ALA A 133 20.91 -15.22 -3.50
N VAL A 134 19.82 -15.16 -2.74
CA VAL A 134 19.78 -15.54 -1.32
C VAL A 134 19.65 -17.06 -1.12
N GLY A 135 19.00 -17.77 -2.04
CA GLY A 135 18.83 -19.23 -1.97
C GLY A 135 20.06 -20.07 -2.35
N LYS A 136 21.23 -19.45 -2.50
CA LYS A 136 22.52 -20.13 -2.71
C LYS A 136 23.27 -20.26 -1.40
#